data_AF-X0TCP9-F1
#
_entry.id   AF-X0TCP9-F1
#
_cell.length_a   1.000
_cell.length_b   1.000
_cell.length_c   1.000
_cell.angle_alpha   90.00
_cell.angle_beta   90.00
_cell.angle_gamma   90.00
#
_symmetry.space_group_name_H-M   'P 1'
#
loop_
_entity.id
_entity.type
_entity.pdbx_description
1 polymer ?
#
loop_
_entity_poly.entity_id
_entity_poly.type
_entity_poly.pdbx_seq_one_letter_code
_entity_poly.pdbx_strand_id
1 'polypeptide(L)'
;VSMFEPIGGSAPKYTGQNVVCPLAAIGAAQMMLEQLGEAEAAARVEGAMVKALTGGKIKSVSARRMGMSTSEMGDLVAGLV
;
A
#
# COMPACT_ATOMS: atom_id res chain seq x y z
N VAL A 1 -18.00 -6.63 -14.42
CA VAL A 1 -17.68 -6.89 -13.00
C VAL A 1 -16.20 -7.14 -12.94
N SER A 2 -15.46 -6.35 -12.15
CA SER A 2 -14.01 -6.46 -11.99
C SER A 2 -13.70 -6.61 -10.50
N MET A 3 -12.68 -7.41 -10.17
CA MET A 3 -12.20 -7.61 -8.80
C MET A 3 -10.72 -7.25 -8.75
N PHE A 4 -10.33 -6.49 -7.73
CA PHE A 4 -8.95 -6.05 -7.52
C PHE A 4 -8.51 -6.54 -6.15
N GLU A 5 -7.41 -7.29 -6.11
CA GLU A 5 -6.92 -7.90 -4.88
C GLU A 5 -5.40 -7.80 -4.77
N PRO A 6 -4.86 -7.70 -3.55
CA PRO A 6 -3.42 -7.80 -3.34
C PRO A 6 -2.93 -9.20 -3.70
N ILE A 7 -1.78 -9.28 -4.38
CA ILE A 7 -1.13 -10.57 -4.73
C ILE A 7 -0.70 -11.36 -3.48
N GLY A 8 -0.54 -10.69 -2.33
CA GLY A 8 -0.15 -11.35 -1.07
C GLY A 8 -1.30 -12.15 -0.46
N GLY A 9 -1.00 -13.41 -0.07
CA GLY A 9 -1.94 -14.23 0.71
C GLY A 9 -2.14 -13.76 2.16
N SER A 10 -2.93 -14.50 2.94
CA SER A 10 -3.37 -14.11 4.30
C SER A 10 -2.27 -14.00 5.36
N ALA A 11 -1.06 -14.52 5.08
CA ALA A 11 0.11 -14.46 5.95
C ALA A 11 -0.20 -14.72 7.46
N PRO A 12 -0.78 -15.87 7.82
CA PRO A 12 -1.37 -16.13 9.15
C PRO A 12 -0.37 -15.98 10.31
N LYS A 13 0.92 -16.21 10.05
CA LYS A 13 2.01 -16.00 11.02
C LYS A 13 2.18 -14.55 11.49
N TYR A 14 1.60 -13.57 10.79
CA TYR A 14 1.69 -12.14 11.09
C TYR A 14 0.34 -11.51 11.46
N THR A 15 -0.72 -12.31 11.59
CA THR A 15 -2.04 -11.84 11.98
C THR A 15 -1.99 -11.09 13.31
N GLY A 16 -2.63 -9.92 13.36
CA GLY A 16 -2.71 -9.07 14.56
C GLY A 16 -1.41 -8.36 14.96
N GLN A 17 -0.32 -8.50 14.19
CA GLN A 17 0.98 -7.97 14.59
C GLN A 17 1.29 -6.59 14.00
N ASN A 18 0.48 -6.08 13.06
CA ASN A 18 0.69 -4.77 12.46
C ASN A 18 2.08 -4.60 11.78
N VAL A 19 2.56 -5.66 11.11
CA VAL A 19 3.92 -5.71 10.52
C VAL A 19 3.97 -6.07 9.03
N VAL A 20 2.82 -6.21 8.37
CA VAL A 20 2.72 -6.58 6.95
C VAL A 20 2.73 -5.32 6.08
N CYS A 21 3.33 -5.37 4.91
CA CYS A 21 3.34 -4.24 3.97
C CYS A 21 1.95 -4.02 3.36
N PRO A 22 1.31 -2.85 3.56
CA PRO A 22 -0.03 -2.56 3.02
C PRO A 22 -0.01 -2.16 1.53
N LEU A 23 1.16 -1.91 0.93
CA LEU A 23 1.26 -1.34 -0.43
C LEU A 23 0.54 -2.18 -1.49
N ALA A 24 0.53 -3.50 -1.38
CA ALA A 24 -0.18 -4.35 -2.34
C ALA A 24 -1.70 -4.11 -2.31
N ALA A 25 -2.28 -3.90 -1.12
CA ALA A 25 -3.70 -3.61 -0.98
C ALA A 25 -4.03 -2.19 -1.46
N ILE A 26 -3.14 -1.23 -1.19
CA ILE A 26 -3.27 0.14 -1.69
C ILE A 26 -3.19 0.16 -3.22
N GLY A 27 -2.28 -0.60 -3.83
CA GLY A 27 -2.18 -0.75 -5.28
C GLY A 27 -3.44 -1.37 -5.90
N ALA A 28 -4.03 -2.38 -5.26
CA ALA A 28 -5.32 -2.93 -5.70
C ALA A 28 -6.43 -1.87 -5.67
N ALA A 29 -6.47 -1.02 -4.64
CA ALA A 29 -7.41 0.10 -4.57
C ALA A 29 -7.14 1.17 -5.65
N GLN A 30 -5.88 1.47 -5.96
CA GLN A 30 -5.52 2.37 -7.07
C GLN A 30 -6.04 1.83 -8.41
N MET A 31 -5.81 0.54 -8.71
CA MET A 31 -6.32 -0.09 -9.94
C MET A 31 -7.85 -0.08 -10.00
N MET A 32 -8.52 -0.23 -8.85
CA MET A 32 -9.97 -0.09 -8.75
C MET A 32 -10.44 1.33 -9.09
N LEU A 33 -9.76 2.37 -8.56
CA LEU A 33 -10.09 3.78 -8.88
C LEU A 33 -9.96 4.05 -10.38
N GLU A 34 -8.90 3.56 -11.00
CA GLU A 34 -8.69 3.68 -12.45
C GLU A 34 -9.84 3.02 -13.24
N GLN A 35 -10.25 1.82 -12.84
CA GLN A 35 -11.37 1.12 -13.48
C GLN A 35 -12.73 1.83 -13.30
N LEU A 36 -12.91 2.56 -12.19
CA LEU A 36 -14.11 3.36 -11.93
C LEU A 36 -14.14 4.69 -12.70
N GLY A 37 -13.07 5.02 -13.43
CA GLY A 37 -12.92 6.29 -14.14
C GLY A 37 -12.32 7.42 -13.30
N GLU A 38 -11.91 7.15 -12.06
CA GLU A 38 -11.32 8.12 -11.13
C GLU A 38 -9.80 8.25 -11.38
N ALA A 39 -9.43 8.60 -12.61
CA ALA A 39 -8.03 8.60 -13.07
C ALA A 39 -7.13 9.55 -12.28
N GLU A 40 -7.63 10.73 -11.89
CA GLU A 40 -6.87 11.69 -11.07
C GLU A 40 -6.60 11.13 -9.66
N ALA A 41 -7.61 10.51 -9.04
CA ALA A 41 -7.44 9.89 -7.73
C ALA A 41 -6.47 8.70 -7.80
N ALA A 42 -6.57 7.87 -8.84
CA ALA A 42 -5.67 6.75 -9.08
C ALA A 42 -4.21 7.24 -9.22
N ALA A 43 -3.97 8.27 -10.03
CA ALA A 43 -2.64 8.85 -10.24
C ALA A 43 -2.05 9.45 -8.94
N ARG A 44 -2.89 10.08 -8.10
CA ARG A 44 -2.45 10.58 -6.79
C ARG A 44 -2.02 9.45 -5.85
N VAL A 45 -2.79 8.37 -5.80
CA VAL A 45 -2.45 7.18 -4.97
C VAL A 45 -1.17 6.51 -5.47
N GLU A 46 -1.02 6.32 -6.78
CA GLU A 46 0.21 5.79 -7.37
C GLU A 46 1.42 6.67 -7.05
N GLY A 47 1.29 7.99 -7.27
CA GLY A 47 2.33 8.96 -6.95
C GLY A 47 2.71 8.97 -5.47
N ALA A 48 1.74 8.81 -4.57
CA ALA A 48 1.97 8.70 -3.14
C ALA A 48 2.76 7.44 -2.77
N MET A 49 2.44 6.29 -3.37
CA MET A 49 3.20 5.05 -3.17
C MET A 49 4.65 5.20 -3.66
N VAL A 50 4.85 5.79 -4.84
CA VAL A 50 6.19 6.04 -5.41
C VAL A 50 6.99 6.98 -4.50
N LYS A 51 6.39 8.08 -4.03
CA LYS A 51 7.03 9.01 -3.10
C LYS A 51 7.37 8.35 -1.77
N ALA A 52 6.48 7.51 -1.22
CA ALA A 52 6.74 6.79 0.02
C ALA A 52 7.95 5.87 -0.13
N LEU A 53 8.00 5.09 -1.21
CA LEU A 53 9.08 4.14 -1.50
C LEU A 53 10.43 4.83 -1.78
N THR A 54 10.41 5.96 -2.48
CA THR A 54 11.63 6.71 -2.84
C THR A 54 12.09 7.69 -1.74
N GLY A 55 11.23 8.03 -0.78
CA GLY A 55 11.51 8.96 0.30
C GLY A 55 12.46 8.46 1.38
N GLY A 56 13.04 7.25 1.25
CA GLY A 56 14.06 6.70 2.13
C GLY A 56 13.59 6.26 3.52
N LYS A 57 12.32 6.47 3.87
CA LYS A 57 11.73 6.06 5.16
C LYS A 57 11.45 4.56 5.24
N ILE A 58 11.12 3.93 4.10
CA ILE A 58 10.82 2.49 4.02
C ILE A 58 12.13 1.74 3.76
N LYS A 59 12.56 0.92 4.71
CA LYS A 59 13.83 0.17 4.61
C LYS A 59 13.69 -1.17 3.87
N SER A 60 12.49 -1.74 3.85
CA SER A 60 12.16 -2.99 3.17
C SER A 60 10.65 -3.07 2.96
N VAL A 61 10.20 -3.87 2.00
CA VAL A 61 8.78 -4.24 1.85
C VAL A 61 8.46 -5.61 2.47
N SER A 62 9.46 -6.27 3.06
CA SER A 62 9.26 -7.51 3.80
C SER A 62 8.62 -7.23 5.16
N ALA A 63 7.68 -8.09 5.56
CA ALA A 63 7.08 -8.03 6.88
C ALA A 63 8.13 -8.01 8.01
N ARG A 64 7.90 -7.20 9.05
CA ARG A 64 8.83 -6.88 10.17
C ARG A 64 10.13 -6.15 9.80
N ARG A 65 10.45 -5.97 8.52
CA ARG A 65 11.68 -5.29 8.07
C ARG A 65 11.46 -3.91 7.48
N MET A 66 10.22 -3.42 7.51
CA MET A 66 9.83 -2.13 6.93
C MET A 66 10.45 -0.94 7.67
N GLY A 67 10.81 -1.11 8.94
CA GLY A 67 11.25 -0.03 9.82
C GLY A 67 10.11 0.80 10.40
N MET A 68 8.86 0.37 10.18
CA MET A 68 7.60 0.93 10.68
C MET A 68 6.51 -0.15 10.67
N SER A 69 5.39 0.12 11.32
CA SER A 69 4.19 -0.73 11.32
C SER A 69 3.36 -0.62 10.03
N THR A 70 2.38 -1.52 9.85
CA THR A 70 1.43 -1.44 8.73
C THR A 70 0.65 -0.14 8.77
N SER A 71 0.16 0.26 9.95
CA SER A 71 -0.56 1.52 10.15
C SER A 71 0.29 2.74 9.80
N GLU A 72 1.51 2.84 10.36
CA GLU A 72 2.40 3.98 10.08
C GLU A 72 2.76 4.10 8.60
N MET A 73 2.93 2.98 7.91
CA MET A 73 3.17 2.97 6.47
C MET A 73 1.93 3.41 5.68
N GLY A 74 0.74 3.00 6.12
CA GLY A 74 -0.53 3.47 5.57
C GLY A 74 -0.71 4.97 5.75
N ASP A 75 -0.45 5.49 6.95
CA ASP A 75 -0.52 6.92 7.27
C ASP A 75 0.50 7.73 6.45
N LEU A 76 1.72 7.18 6.28
CA LEU A 76 2.74 7.80 5.42
C LEU A 76 2.24 7.94 3.98
N VAL A 77 1.65 6.89 3.40
CA VAL A 77 1.13 6.94 2.03
C VAL A 77 -0.07 7.90 1.96
N ALA A 78 -1.01 7.82 2.89
CA ALA A 78 -2.18 8.69 2.93
C ALA A 78 -1.81 10.18 3.03
N GLY A 79 -0.78 10.52 3.79
CA GLY A 79 -0.27 11.89 3.89
C GLY A 79 0.46 12.41 2.65
N LEU A 80 0.66 11.57 1.63
CA LEU A 80 1.32 11.93 0.37
C LEU A 80 0.35 12.02 -0.82
N VAL A 81 -0.93 11.67 -0.62
CA VAL A 81 -2.03 11.75 -1.60
C VAL A 81 -2.56 13.17 -1.68
#